data_AF-A0A0K8VCQ2-F1
#
_entry.id   AF-A0A0K8VCQ2-F1
#
_cell.length_a   1.000
_cell.length_b   1.000
_cell.length_c   1.000
_cell.angle_alpha   90.00
_cell.angle_beta   90.00
_cell.angle_gamma   90.00
#
_symmetry.space_group_name_H-M   'P 1'
#
loop_
_entity.id
_entity.type
_entity.pdbx_description
1 polymer ?
#
loop_
_entity_poly.entity_id
_entity_poly.type
_entity_poly.pdbx_seq_one_letter_code
_entity_poly.pdbx_strand_id
1 'polypeptide(L)'
;MVSVAAVRKEFEMPSHSSLMEPPHKYIGYFHNLPQNKSAKQGIALFIKKYIKHKRIPVLSNISAIAIEINTGFKFSIVTCYIPSKFNAGELIGVINAVPAPTIIIGDFNAWSPLWGSTFSNGRGQIVEDVIL
;
A
#
# COMPACT_ATOMS: atom_id res chain seq x y z
N MET A 1 -12.40 -12.04 0.83
CA MET A 1 -12.35 -10.57 0.90
C MET A 1 -10.96 -10.16 1.39
N VAL A 2 -10.26 -9.34 0.61
CA VAL A 2 -9.04 -8.64 1.03
C VAL A 2 -9.49 -7.34 1.66
N SER A 3 -9.03 -7.06 2.88
CA SER A 3 -9.38 -5.83 3.59
C SER A 3 -8.11 -5.03 3.77
N VAL A 4 -8.12 -3.78 3.28
CA VAL A 4 -6.97 -2.88 3.36
C VAL A 4 -7.32 -1.77 4.31
N ALA A 5 -6.45 -1.59 5.31
CA ALA A 5 -6.51 -0.45 6.20
C ALA A 5 -5.23 0.36 5.96
N ALA A 6 -5.36 1.46 5.23
CA ALA A 6 -4.37 2.52 5.38
C ALA A 6 -4.47 3.00 6.82
N VAL A 7 -3.39 2.86 7.58
CA VAL A 7 -3.35 3.32 8.97
C VAL A 7 -3.16 4.84 8.92
N ARG A 8 -4.26 5.53 8.65
CA ARG A 8 -4.38 6.98 8.80
C ARG A 8 -4.65 7.23 10.27
N LYS A 9 -3.83 8.10 10.90
CA LYS A 9 -3.95 8.84 12.19
C LYS A 9 -4.69 8.25 13.41
N GLU A 10 -5.69 7.40 13.24
CA GLU A 10 -6.58 6.75 14.23
C GLU A 10 -6.14 5.32 14.58
N PHE A 11 -5.31 4.67 13.77
CA PHE A 11 -4.61 3.44 14.16
C PHE A 11 -3.17 3.83 14.57
N GLU A 12 -2.87 3.82 15.87
CA GLU A 12 -1.48 4.02 16.31
C GLU A 12 -0.73 2.69 16.14
N MET A 13 0.12 2.56 15.12
CA MET A 13 1.06 1.44 15.08
C MET A 13 2.20 1.66 16.08
N PRO A 14 2.40 0.80 17.10
CA PRO A 14 3.61 0.87 17.91
C PRO A 14 4.84 0.77 17.00
N SER A 15 5.95 1.41 17.40
CA SER A 15 7.23 1.33 16.68
C SER A 15 7.73 -0.11 16.48
N HIS A 16 7.17 -1.06 17.23
CA HIS A 16 7.41 -2.50 17.12
C HIS A 16 6.17 -3.24 16.64
N SER A 17 6.27 -3.85 15.45
CA SER A 17 5.19 -4.60 14.79
C SER A 17 4.71 -5.84 15.55
N SER A 18 5.46 -6.32 16.55
CA SER A 18 5.18 -7.52 17.34
C SER A 18 3.97 -7.41 18.28
N LEU A 19 3.43 -6.20 18.49
CA LEU A 19 2.27 -5.96 19.35
C LEU A 19 0.93 -5.86 18.59
N MET A 20 0.95 -5.96 17.25
CA MET A 20 -0.27 -5.82 16.45
C MET A 20 -0.87 -7.19 16.12
N GLU A 21 -2.01 -7.50 16.73
CA GLU A 21 -2.78 -8.70 16.39
C GLU A 21 -3.81 -8.42 15.30
N PRO A 22 -3.78 -9.15 14.17
CA PRO A 22 -4.85 -9.06 13.19
C PRO A 22 -6.15 -9.66 13.73
N PRO A 23 -7.32 -9.27 13.19
CA PRO A 23 -8.57 -9.94 13.53
C PRO A 23 -8.46 -11.45 13.28
N HIS A 24 -9.02 -12.27 14.16
CA HIS A 24 -8.81 -13.73 14.26
C HIS A 24 -8.80 -14.52 12.93
N LYS A 25 -9.65 -14.13 11.96
CA LYS A 25 -9.79 -14.80 10.65
C LYS A 25 -8.82 -14.30 9.57
N TYR A 26 -7.90 -13.40 9.92
CA TYR A 26 -7.00 -12.72 9.00
C TYR A 26 -5.53 -12.93 9.38
N ILE A 27 -4.68 -12.82 8.37
CA ILE A 27 -3.25 -12.61 8.48
C ILE A 27 -3.03 -11.11 8.27
N GLY A 28 -2.31 -10.47 9.19
CA GLY A 28 -1.96 -9.05 9.14
C GLY A 28 -0.54 -8.86 8.66
N TYR A 29 -0.37 -8.00 7.66
CA TYR A 29 0.91 -7.48 7.24
C TYR A 29 0.99 -6.02 7.64
N PHE A 30 2.03 -5.65 8.36
CA PHE A 30 2.26 -4.30 8.83
C PHE A 30 3.61 -3.82 8.30
N HIS A 31 3.66 -2.57 7.86
CA HIS A 31 4.88 -1.96 7.39
C HIS A 31 4.92 -0.50 7.78
N ASN A 32 6.08 -0.07 8.26
CA ASN A 32 6.41 1.33 8.49
C ASN A 32 7.83 1.56 7.96
N LEU A 33 8.07 2.74 7.39
CA LEU A 33 9.39 3.10 6.90
C LEU A 33 10.34 3.35 8.08
N PRO A 34 11.64 2.98 7.98
CA PRO A 34 12.60 3.15 9.08
C PRO A 34 12.71 4.59 9.61
N GLN A 35 12.53 5.59 8.75
CA GLN A 35 12.57 7.01 9.10
C GLN A 35 11.34 7.47 9.91
N ASN A 36 10.25 6.72 9.90
CA ASN A 36 9.02 7.09 10.59
C ASN A 36 9.11 6.70 12.06
N LYS A 37 9.48 7.66 12.90
CA LYS A 37 9.52 7.49 14.37
C LYS A 37 8.14 7.50 15.04
N SER A 38 7.10 7.89 14.30
CA SER A 38 5.73 7.96 14.81
C SER A 38 4.88 6.80 14.31
N ALA A 39 3.90 6.42 15.14
CA ALA A 39 2.85 5.45 14.85
C ALA A 39 1.89 5.80 13.69
N LYS A 40 1.99 7.01 13.14
CA LYS A 40 0.96 7.66 12.32
C LYS A 40 1.11 7.49 10.80
N GLN A 41 2.13 6.77 10.34
CA GLN A 41 2.53 6.71 8.92
C GLN A 41 2.76 5.29 8.40
N GLY A 42 2.34 4.27 9.16
CA GLY A 42 2.41 2.89 8.71
C GLY A 42 1.25 2.53 7.78
N ILE A 43 1.34 1.36 7.16
CA ILE A 43 0.26 0.71 6.41
C ILE A 43 0.01 -0.72 6.90
N ALA A 44 -1.25 -1.16 6.84
CA ALA A 44 -1.64 -2.51 7.18
C ALA A 44 -2.46 -3.17 6.06
N LEU A 45 -2.24 -4.46 5.85
CA LEU A 45 -3.00 -5.28 4.92
C LEU A 45 -3.48 -6.54 5.61
N PHE A 46 -4.79 -6.79 5.56
CA PHE A 46 -5.41 -7.97 6.15
C PHE A 46 -5.96 -8.90 5.09
N ILE A 47 -5.50 -10.14 5.09
CA ILE A 47 -5.94 -11.18 4.16
C ILE A 47 -6.53 -12.34 4.94
N LYS A 48 -7.70 -12.85 4.51
CA LYS A 48 -8.31 -14.02 5.15
C LYS A 48 -7.33 -15.21 5.13
N LYS A 49 -7.20 -15.90 6.27
CA LYS A 49 -6.28 -17.04 6.45
C LYS A 49 -6.42 -18.15 5.39
N TYR A 50 -7.63 -18.35 4.87
CA TYR A 50 -7.89 -19.41 3.87
C TYR A 50 -7.48 -19.03 2.43
N ILE A 51 -7.18 -17.76 2.15
CA ILE A 51 -6.74 -17.33 0.82
C ILE A 51 -5.27 -17.71 0.67
N LYS A 52 -4.89 -18.41 -0.41
CA LYS A 52 -3.47 -18.69 -0.69
C LYS A 52 -2.81 -17.42 -1.19
N HIS A 53 -1.75 -17.00 -0.51
CA HIS A 53 -1.01 -15.80 -0.88
C HIS A 53 0.43 -15.84 -0.36
N LYS A 54 1.29 -15.01 -0.92
CA LYS A 54 2.68 -14.81 -0.46
C LYS A 54 3.05 -13.34 -0.52
N ARG A 55 3.86 -12.89 0.43
CA ARG A 55 4.41 -11.53 0.43
C ARG A 55 5.53 -11.41 -0.61
N ILE A 56 5.52 -10.29 -1.33
CA ILE A 56 6.62 -9.91 -2.22
C ILE A 56 7.38 -8.77 -1.54
N PRO A 57 8.71 -8.89 -1.34
CA PRO A 57 9.52 -7.79 -0.83
C PRO A 57 9.50 -6.60 -1.80
N VAL A 58 9.26 -5.41 -1.28
CA VAL A 58 9.33 -4.15 -2.03
C VAL A 58 10.34 -3.26 -1.35
N LEU A 59 11.36 -2.84 -2.08
CA LEU A 59 12.33 -1.85 -1.62
C LEU A 59 11.94 -0.49 -2.19
N SER A 60 11.43 0.39 -1.34
CA SER A 60 10.99 1.73 -1.74
C SER A 60 11.02 2.70 -0.56
N ASN A 61 11.14 3.99 -0.88
CA ASN A 61 10.92 5.08 0.08
C ASN A 61 9.42 5.42 0.23
N ILE A 62 8.57 4.84 -0.61
CA ILE A 62 7.12 4.86 -0.46
C ILE A 62 6.73 3.66 0.42
N SER A 63 5.97 3.90 1.49
CA SER A 63 5.43 2.83 2.33
C SER A 63 4.59 1.89 1.48
N ALA A 64 5.02 0.65 1.28
CA ALA A 64 4.31 -0.33 0.44
C ALA A 64 4.31 -1.75 1.03
N ILE A 65 3.19 -2.46 0.88
CA ILE A 65 3.08 -3.90 1.11
C ILE A 65 2.56 -4.52 -0.18
N ALA A 66 3.31 -5.47 -0.73
CA ALA A 66 2.93 -6.26 -1.89
C ALA A 66 2.63 -7.71 -1.52
N ILE A 67 1.53 -8.24 -2.05
CA ILE A 67 1.13 -9.63 -1.90
C ILE A 67 0.72 -10.19 -3.26
N GLU A 68 1.23 -11.38 -3.61
CA GLU A 68 0.66 -12.20 -4.70
C GLU A 68 -0.44 -13.10 -4.12
N ILE A 69 -1.63 -13.04 -4.71
CA ILE A 69 -2.78 -13.87 -4.36
C ILE A 69 -2.95 -14.96 -5.41
N ASN A 70 -3.29 -16.17 -4.97
CA ASN A 70 -3.65 -17.29 -5.83
C ASN A 70 -5.03 -17.85 -5.44
N THR A 71 -6.02 -17.62 -6.29
CA THR A 71 -7.40 -18.11 -6.10
C THR A 71 -7.87 -19.01 -7.25
N GLY A 72 -6.93 -19.57 -8.02
CA GLY A 72 -7.19 -20.14 -9.36
C GLY A 72 -6.74 -19.19 -10.47
N PHE A 73 -6.62 -17.91 -10.15
CA PHE A 73 -5.94 -16.87 -10.92
C PHE A 73 -4.90 -16.19 -10.03
N LYS A 74 -3.73 -15.87 -10.60
CA LYS A 74 -2.66 -15.17 -9.90
C LYS A 74 -2.71 -13.68 -10.22
N PHE A 75 -2.68 -12.86 -9.19
CA PHE A 75 -2.59 -11.41 -9.33
C PHE A 75 -1.92 -10.81 -8.09
N SER A 76 -1.38 -9.62 -8.26
CA SER A 76 -0.69 -8.89 -7.20
C SER A 76 -1.58 -7.80 -6.64
N ILE A 77 -1.53 -7.60 -5.32
CA ILE A 77 -2.07 -6.42 -4.65
C ILE A 77 -0.91 -5.67 -4.04
N VAL A 78 -0.82 -4.38 -4.34
CA VAL A 78 0.09 -3.45 -3.69
C VAL A 78 -0.76 -2.43 -2.93
N THR A 79 -0.62 -2.41 -1.61
CA THR A 79 -1.12 -1.28 -0.81
C THR A 79 0.01 -0.30 -0.56
N CYS A 80 -0.21 0.99 -0.79
CA CYS A 80 0.79 2.02 -0.55
C CYS A 80 0.22 3.28 0.11
N TYR A 81 1.11 4.02 0.77
CA TYR A 81 0.84 5.37 1.26
C TYR A 81 1.83 6.33 0.62
N ILE A 82 1.34 7.23 -0.24
CA ILE A 82 2.20 8.18 -0.95
C ILE A 82 2.58 9.33 -0.01
N PRO A 83 3.88 9.58 0.21
CA PRO A 83 4.35 10.65 1.09
C PRO A 83 4.11 12.05 0.48
N SER A 84 4.42 13.08 1.27
CA SER A 84 4.31 14.47 0.79
C SER A 84 5.25 14.79 -0.38
N LYS A 85 6.38 14.08 -0.47
CA LYS A 85 7.38 14.22 -1.52
C LYS A 85 7.74 12.84 -2.05
N PHE A 86 7.58 12.65 -3.35
CA PHE A 86 8.01 11.47 -4.10
C PHE A 86 8.19 11.86 -5.57
N ASN A 87 8.76 10.98 -6.38
CA ASN A 87 8.82 11.15 -7.83
C ASN A 87 8.21 9.94 -8.58
N ALA A 88 7.98 10.11 -9.89
CA ALA A 88 7.40 9.07 -10.74
C ALA A 88 8.20 7.76 -10.71
N GLY A 89 9.54 7.84 -10.70
CA GLY A 89 10.41 6.66 -10.66
C GLY A 89 10.24 5.82 -9.38
N GLU A 90 10.05 6.47 -8.23
CA GLU A 90 9.76 5.77 -6.97
C GLU A 90 8.42 5.03 -7.03
N LEU A 91 7.39 5.64 -7.63
CA LEU A 91 6.09 5.00 -7.81
C LEU A 91 6.17 3.85 -8.81
N ILE A 92 6.79 4.06 -9.97
CA ILE A 92 7.04 3.01 -10.98
C ILE A 92 7.80 1.84 -10.36
N GLY A 93 8.80 2.11 -9.52
CA GLY A 93 9.55 1.07 -8.81
C GLY A 93 8.67 0.21 -7.91
N VAL A 94 7.68 0.80 -7.23
CA VAL A 94 6.70 0.06 -6.44
C VAL A 94 5.78 -0.79 -7.32
N ILE A 95 5.34 -0.27 -8.46
CA ILE A 95 4.44 -0.99 -9.39
C ILE A 95 5.16 -2.17 -10.04
N ASN A 96 6.39 -1.95 -10.50
CA ASN A 96 7.20 -2.95 -11.19
C ASN A 96 7.82 -3.99 -10.22
N ALA A 97 7.71 -3.80 -8.91
CA ALA A 97 8.18 -4.76 -7.92
C ALA A 97 7.36 -6.07 -7.88
N VAL A 98 6.21 -6.12 -8.57
CA VAL A 98 5.29 -7.26 -8.54
C VAL A 98 4.90 -7.74 -9.93
N PRO A 99 4.58 -9.04 -10.12
CA PRO A 99 4.10 -9.55 -11.40
C PRO A 99 2.69 -9.06 -11.71
N ALA A 100 2.43 -8.79 -12.99
CA ALA A 100 1.09 -8.49 -13.51
C ALA A 100 0.19 -9.74 -13.53
N PRO A 101 -1.15 -9.57 -13.44
CA PRO A 101 -1.86 -8.30 -13.27
C PRO A 101 -1.76 -7.78 -11.83
N THR A 102 -1.78 -6.45 -11.70
CA THR A 102 -1.56 -5.77 -10.43
C THR A 102 -2.72 -4.85 -10.11
N ILE A 103 -3.16 -4.88 -8.86
CA ILE A 103 -4.09 -3.93 -8.27
C ILE A 103 -3.31 -3.07 -7.28
N ILE A 104 -3.35 -1.75 -7.46
CA ILE A 104 -2.72 -0.79 -6.55
C ILE A 104 -3.84 -0.07 -5.79
N ILE A 105 -3.70 0.00 -4.48
CA ILE A 105 -4.68 0.60 -3.57
C ILE A 105 -3.98 1.33 -2.43
N GLY A 106 -4.71 2.19 -1.74
CA GLY A 106 -4.20 2.91 -0.56
C GLY A 106 -4.58 4.37 -0.55
N ASP A 107 -3.86 5.16 0.24
CA ASP A 107 -4.01 6.62 0.30
C ASP A 107 -2.89 7.26 -0.51
N PHE A 108 -3.21 7.66 -1.74
CA PHE A 108 -2.29 8.31 -2.66
C PHE A 108 -2.01 9.77 -2.28
N ASN A 109 -2.76 10.33 -1.33
CA ASN A 109 -2.61 11.72 -0.89
C ASN A 109 -2.53 12.71 -2.08
N ALA A 110 -3.20 12.37 -3.18
CA ALA A 110 -3.10 13.01 -4.48
C ALA A 110 -4.50 13.38 -4.94
N TRP A 111 -4.62 14.55 -5.58
CA TRP A 111 -5.90 15.02 -6.10
C TRP A 111 -5.85 14.92 -7.59
N SER A 112 -6.86 14.30 -8.20
CA SER A 112 -7.01 14.18 -9.64
C SER A 112 -8.49 14.04 -10.01
N PRO A 113 -8.91 14.60 -11.15
CA PRO A 113 -10.19 14.28 -11.77
C PRO A 113 -10.39 12.79 -12.04
N LEU A 114 -9.32 12.00 -12.25
CA LEU A 114 -9.42 10.55 -12.47
C LEU A 114 -10.09 9.80 -11.31
N TRP A 115 -10.02 10.35 -10.09
CA TRP A 115 -10.71 9.81 -8.91
C TRP A 115 -11.59 10.86 -8.22
N GLY A 116 -12.13 11.81 -9.00
CA GLY A 116 -13.24 12.68 -8.58
C GLY A 116 -12.86 14.00 -7.90
N SER A 117 -11.60 14.43 -7.96
CA SER A 117 -11.25 15.80 -7.57
C SER A 117 -11.58 16.80 -8.68
N THR A 118 -11.77 18.08 -8.35
CA THR A 118 -12.03 19.12 -9.35
C THR A 118 -10.80 19.52 -10.15
N PHE A 119 -9.60 19.22 -9.64
CA PHE A 119 -8.34 19.52 -10.31
C PHE A 119 -7.24 18.55 -9.90
N SER A 120 -6.15 18.52 -10.67
CA SER A 120 -4.97 17.74 -10.35
C SER A 120 -3.96 18.58 -9.57
N ASN A 121 -3.58 18.14 -8.37
CA ASN A 121 -2.42 18.72 -7.69
C ASN A 121 -1.12 18.09 -8.21
N GLY A 122 0.05 18.64 -7.86
CA GLY A 122 1.33 18.12 -8.38
C GLY A 122 1.58 16.63 -8.11
N ARG A 123 1.03 16.08 -7.02
CA ARG A 123 1.09 14.63 -6.73
C ARG A 123 0.13 13.83 -7.61
N GLY A 124 -1.05 14.37 -7.87
CA GLY A 124 -2.02 13.80 -8.82
C GLY A 124 -1.45 13.71 -10.22
N GLN A 125 -0.81 14.77 -10.69
CA GLN A 125 -0.13 14.80 -12.00
C GLN A 125 0.93 13.70 -12.11
N ILE A 126 1.78 13.53 -11.10
CA ILE A 126 2.77 12.44 -11.09
C ILE A 126 2.10 11.05 -11.15
N VAL A 127 1.00 10.84 -10.44
CA VAL A 127 0.27 9.56 -10.48
C VAL A 127 -0.39 9.35 -11.83
N GLU A 128 -1.03 10.39 -12.40
CA GLU A 128 -1.62 10.38 -13.73
C GLU A 128 -0.59 10.00 -14.79
N ASP A 129 0.58 10.64 -14.80
CA ASP A 129 1.68 10.37 -15.74
C ASP A 129 2.21 8.93 -15.66
N VAL A 130 2.02 8.25 -14.53
CA VAL A 130 2.46 6.86 -14.33
C VAL A 130 1.41 5.84 -14.80
N ILE A 131 0.13 6.19 -14.77
CA ILE A 131 -0.98 5.25 -15.02
C ILE A 131 -1.68 5.44 -16.38
N LEU A 132 -1.47 6.57 -17.04
CA LEU A 132 -1.99 6.89 -18.38
C LEU A 132 -0.93 6.68 -19.45
#